data_AF-A0A8G1A3E8-F1
#
_entry.id   AF-A0A8G1A3E8-F1
#
_cell.length_a   1.000
_cell.length_b   1.000
_cell.length_c   1.000
_cell.angle_alpha   90.00
_cell.angle_beta   90.00
_cell.angle_gamma   90.00
#
_symmetry.space_group_name_H-M   'P 1'
#
loop_
_entity.id
_entity.type
_entity.pdbx_description
1 polymer ?
#
loop_
_entity_poly.entity_id
_entity_poly.type
_entity_poly.pdbx_seq_one_letter_code
_entity_poly.pdbx_strand_id
1 'polypeptide(L)'
;MHEPDQDEIIRALSEELVARARDGGQNPGVPFEETTAFKQFVASTQAQTVADTVAQVDYDLVIDEIVAEIPNGLIPIGNVEAVCPYCGKSLKKKPLKKTKCPACRNEIQVMRRPADGLRVLVTDEQVEDLEIQAFVEAGEYDKQIWLLKERMKKIRASGEQFWRCDAGIDAQVVPYEALCMHGKVVAVGSPEELEVLTILSAPGCIGMPVQIQGDRGFDPMDEIYASQRYERALEILQCLPKSRKNSEYAQKLRRMLG
;
A
#
# COMPACT_ATOMS: atom_id res chain seq x y z
N MET A 1 -32.60 16.13 -29.81
CA MET A 1 -31.69 15.07 -30.28
C MET A 1 -31.07 14.49 -29.02
N HIS A 2 -31.44 13.27 -28.64
CA HIS A 2 -30.80 12.58 -27.51
C HIS A 2 -29.54 11.90 -28.03
N GLU A 3 -28.42 12.18 -27.38
CA GLU A 3 -27.20 11.42 -27.60
C GLU A 3 -27.43 9.98 -27.11
N PRO A 4 -27.04 8.97 -27.90
CA PRO A 4 -27.19 7.58 -27.50
C PRO A 4 -26.32 7.28 -26.27
N ASP A 5 -26.87 6.45 -25.38
CA ASP A 5 -26.22 5.94 -24.18
C ASP A 5 -24.97 5.12 -24.56
N GLN A 6 -23.86 5.32 -23.84
CA GLN A 6 -22.59 4.64 -24.13
C GLN A 6 -22.74 3.12 -24.05
N ASP A 7 -23.58 2.62 -23.14
CA ASP A 7 -23.87 1.19 -23.00
C ASP A 7 -24.62 0.64 -24.22
N GLU A 8 -25.45 1.47 -24.85
CA GLU A 8 -26.19 1.11 -26.06
C GLU A 8 -25.27 1.04 -27.29
N ILE A 9 -24.27 1.92 -27.37
CA ILE A 9 -23.22 1.89 -28.40
C ILE A 9 -22.34 0.65 -28.25
N ILE A 10 -21.90 0.34 -27.02
CA ILE A 10 -21.05 -0.82 -26.73
C ILE A 10 -21.81 -2.12 -27.06
N ARG A 11 -23.08 -2.21 -26.67
CA ARG A 11 -23.94 -3.37 -27.00
C ARG A 11 -24.13 -3.54 -28.50
N ALA A 12 -24.41 -2.46 -29.23
CA ALA A 12 -24.58 -2.51 -30.69
C ALA A 12 -23.30 -2.98 -31.41
N LEU A 13 -22.14 -2.48 -31.01
CA LEU A 13 -20.85 -2.90 -31.57
C LEU A 13 -20.54 -4.38 -31.26
N SER A 14 -20.89 -4.83 -30.06
CA SER A 14 -20.73 -6.23 -29.65
C SER A 14 -21.61 -7.17 -30.48
N GLU A 15 -22.86 -6.78 -30.71
CA GLU A 15 -23.82 -7.54 -31.52
C GLU A 15 -23.40 -7.60 -32.99
N GLU A 16 -22.86 -6.52 -33.55
CA GLU A 16 -22.37 -6.48 -34.93
C GLU A 16 -21.11 -7.36 -35.13
N LEU A 17 -20.20 -7.39 -34.14
CA LEU A 17 -19.04 -8.28 -34.13
C LEU A 17 -19.45 -9.76 -34.08
N VAL A 18 -20.43 -10.10 -33.23
CA VAL A 18 -20.97 -11.47 -33.13
C VAL A 18 -21.72 -11.87 -34.40
N ALA A 19 -22.47 -10.96 -35.01
CA ALA A 19 -23.15 -11.20 -36.28
C ALA A 19 -22.15 -11.48 -37.41
N ARG A 20 -21.07 -10.69 -37.51
CA ARG A 20 -19.99 -10.90 -38.49
C ARG A 20 -19.25 -12.24 -38.29
N ALA A 21 -19.12 -12.70 -37.06
CA ALA A 21 -18.54 -14.01 -36.76
C ALA A 21 -19.44 -15.18 -37.18
N ARG A 22 -20.75 -14.98 -37.30
CA ARG A 22 -21.71 -16.04 -37.70
C ARG A 22 -21.87 -16.19 -39.21
N ASP A 23 -21.73 -15.11 -39.97
CA ASP A 23 -21.82 -15.14 -41.44
C ASP A 23 -20.50 -15.50 -42.14
N GLY A 24 -19.40 -15.58 -41.38
CA GLY A 24 -18.11 -16.11 -41.84
C GLY A 24 -18.15 -17.62 -42.04
N GLY A 25 -18.61 -18.06 -43.21
CA GLY A 25 -18.65 -19.46 -43.64
C GLY A 25 -17.37 -20.23 -43.37
N GLN A 26 -17.54 -21.46 -42.90
CA GLN A 26 -16.53 -22.46 -42.57
C GLN A 26 -15.40 -22.53 -43.61
N ASN A 27 -14.27 -21.91 -43.29
CA ASN A 27 -12.98 -22.29 -43.86
C ASN A 27 -12.04 -22.63 -42.69
N PRO A 28 -12.02 -23.90 -42.23
CA PRO A 28 -11.18 -24.31 -41.13
C PRO A 28 -9.73 -24.40 -41.63
N GLY A 29 -8.93 -23.35 -41.42
CA GLY A 29 -7.50 -23.45 -41.71
C GLY A 29 -6.69 -22.17 -41.82
N VAL A 30 -7.28 -20.98 -41.77
CA VAL A 30 -6.49 -19.74 -41.81
C VAL A 30 -6.58 -19.04 -40.44
N PRO A 31 -5.47 -18.90 -39.70
CA PRO A 31 -5.47 -18.11 -38.47
C PRO A 31 -5.93 -16.69 -38.81
N PHE A 32 -6.89 -16.18 -38.04
CA PHE A 32 -7.36 -14.80 -38.15
C PHE A 32 -6.18 -13.89 -37.79
N GLU A 33 -5.44 -13.44 -38.80
CA GLU A 33 -4.45 -12.38 -38.64
C GLU A 33 -5.22 -11.11 -38.29
N GLU A 34 -5.33 -10.83 -36.98
CA GLU A 34 -5.76 -9.53 -36.49
C GLU A 34 -4.98 -8.46 -37.23
N THR A 35 -5.65 -7.74 -38.12
CA THR A 35 -4.97 -6.74 -38.94
C THR A 35 -4.35 -5.71 -38.02
N THR A 36 -3.10 -5.33 -38.31
CA THR A 36 -2.32 -4.33 -37.56
C THR A 36 -3.14 -3.05 -37.29
N ALA A 37 -4.05 -2.69 -38.19
CA ALA A 37 -4.95 -1.56 -38.06
C ALA A 37 -5.97 -1.70 -36.91
N PHE A 38 -6.50 -2.90 -36.65
CA PHE A 38 -7.44 -3.13 -35.54
C PHE A 38 -6.72 -3.07 -34.18
N LYS A 39 -5.50 -3.63 -34.08
CA LYS A 39 -4.65 -3.49 -32.90
C LYS A 39 -4.29 -2.03 -32.63
N GLN A 40 -3.94 -1.28 -33.69
CA GLN A 40 -3.64 0.14 -33.57
C GLN A 40 -4.87 0.96 -33.15
N PHE A 41 -6.06 0.64 -33.65
CA PHE A 41 -7.30 1.32 -33.28
C PHE A 41 -7.75 1.04 -31.85
N VAL A 42 -7.70 -0.22 -31.38
CA VAL A 42 -8.04 -0.55 -29.98
C VAL A 42 -7.03 0.09 -29.01
N ALA A 43 -5.73 0.04 -29.33
CA ALA A 43 -4.70 0.70 -28.55
C ALA A 43 -4.86 2.23 -28.52
N SER A 44 -5.20 2.86 -29.65
CA SER A 44 -5.42 4.31 -29.70
C SER A 44 -6.69 4.73 -28.97
N THR A 45 -7.76 3.94 -29.06
CA THR A 45 -9.05 4.28 -28.43
C THR A 45 -9.00 4.09 -26.91
N GLN A 46 -8.31 3.05 -26.41
CA GLN A 46 -8.05 2.90 -24.97
C GLN A 46 -7.08 3.97 -24.44
N ALA A 47 -6.10 4.39 -25.22
CA ALA A 47 -5.20 5.49 -24.82
C ALA A 47 -5.93 6.84 -24.73
N GLN A 48 -6.90 7.10 -25.62
CA GLN A 48 -7.65 8.36 -25.66
C GLN A 48 -8.65 8.49 -24.49
N THR A 49 -9.39 7.42 -24.16
CA THR A 49 -10.34 7.44 -23.04
C THR A 49 -9.67 7.48 -21.66
N VAL A 50 -8.48 6.89 -21.53
CA VAL A 50 -7.66 7.01 -20.31
C VAL A 50 -7.07 8.42 -20.18
N ALA A 51 -6.61 9.03 -21.28
CA ALA A 51 -6.07 10.39 -21.25
C ALA A 51 -7.10 11.44 -20.80
N ASP A 52 -8.37 11.28 -21.21
CA ASP A 52 -9.45 12.20 -20.82
C ASP A 52 -10.01 11.95 -19.40
N THR A 53 -9.84 10.74 -18.83
CA THR A 53 -10.22 10.46 -17.42
C THR A 53 -9.10 10.77 -16.41
N VAL A 54 -7.82 10.74 -16.83
CA VAL A 54 -6.69 11.22 -16.01
C VAL A 54 -6.78 12.74 -15.74
N ALA A 55 -7.66 13.45 -16.46
CA ALA A 55 -7.75 14.90 -16.44
C ALA A 55 -8.13 15.55 -15.09
N GLN A 56 -8.60 14.84 -14.07
CA GLN A 56 -8.90 15.54 -12.80
C GLN A 56 -8.94 14.67 -11.53
N VAL A 57 -7.90 13.87 -11.23
CA VAL A 57 -7.83 13.16 -9.93
C VAL A 57 -7.79 14.15 -8.76
N ASP A 58 -8.88 14.26 -8.01
CA ASP A 58 -8.95 15.04 -6.79
C ASP A 58 -8.36 14.26 -5.61
N TYR A 59 -7.07 14.47 -5.36
CA TYR A 59 -6.36 13.76 -4.31
C TYR A 59 -6.86 14.07 -2.89
N ASP A 60 -7.51 15.22 -2.66
CA ASP A 60 -8.10 15.47 -1.34
C ASP A 60 -9.23 14.46 -1.08
N LEU A 61 -10.14 14.30 -2.06
CA LEU A 61 -11.24 13.33 -1.99
C LEU A 61 -10.74 11.89 -1.95
N VAL A 62 -9.80 11.50 -2.82
CA VAL A 62 -9.26 10.13 -2.85
C VAL A 62 -8.61 9.77 -1.52
N ILE A 63 -7.79 10.66 -0.95
CA ILE A 63 -7.13 10.40 0.34
C ILE A 63 -8.16 10.41 1.47
N ASP A 64 -9.16 11.29 1.45
CA ASP A 64 -10.24 11.26 2.45
C ASP A 64 -11.05 9.96 2.43
N GLU A 65 -11.36 9.43 1.25
CA GLU A 65 -12.04 8.14 1.10
C GLU A 65 -11.18 6.99 1.64
N ILE A 66 -9.88 6.96 1.33
CA ILE A 66 -8.95 5.97 1.88
C ILE A 66 -8.90 6.06 3.40
N VAL A 67 -8.74 7.27 3.95
CA VAL A 67 -8.61 7.49 5.40
C VAL A 67 -9.90 7.12 6.13
N ALA A 68 -11.07 7.30 5.52
CA ALA A 68 -12.35 6.92 6.11
C ALA A 68 -12.48 5.39 6.30
N GLU A 69 -11.82 4.59 5.45
CA GLU A 69 -11.81 3.13 5.55
C GLU A 69 -10.75 2.59 6.55
N ILE A 70 -9.75 3.41 6.89
CA ILE A 70 -8.68 2.99 7.81
C ILE A 70 -9.16 3.12 9.26
N PRO A 71 -9.19 2.03 10.05
CA PRO A 71 -9.56 2.09 11.45
C PRO A 71 -8.50 2.88 12.24
N ASN A 72 -8.82 4.13 12.58
CA ASN A 72 -7.95 5.04 13.33
C ASN A 72 -8.38 5.21 14.80
N GLY A 73 -9.34 4.41 15.27
CA GLY A 73 -9.82 4.45 16.65
C GLY A 73 -8.81 3.90 17.67
N LEU A 74 -8.76 4.53 18.85
CA LEU A 74 -7.98 4.02 19.99
C LEU A 74 -8.66 2.79 20.60
N ILE A 75 -8.24 1.60 20.18
CA ILE A 75 -8.78 0.32 20.69
C ILE A 75 -8.00 -0.08 21.95
N PRO A 76 -8.66 -0.51 23.04
CA PRO A 76 -7.96 -0.95 24.23
C PRO A 76 -7.19 -2.27 24.01
N ILE A 77 -5.90 -2.19 23.69
CA ILE A 77 -5.01 -3.34 23.49
C ILE A 77 -4.26 -3.69 24.79
N GLY A 78 -3.97 -4.98 24.99
CA GLY A 78 -3.10 -5.46 26.08
C GLY A 78 -3.79 -5.73 27.42
N ASN A 79 -3.08 -6.45 28.29
CA ASN A 79 -3.59 -6.87 29.59
C ASN A 79 -3.28 -5.85 30.68
N VAL A 80 -4.31 -5.31 31.34
CA VAL A 80 -4.16 -4.45 32.53
C VAL A 80 -3.80 -5.30 33.76
N GLU A 81 -4.24 -6.55 33.81
CA GLU A 81 -3.95 -7.45 34.91
C GLU A 81 -2.53 -8.04 34.84
N ALA A 82 -2.07 -8.64 35.93
CA ALA A 82 -0.78 -9.34 35.98
C ALA A 82 -0.85 -10.71 35.28
N VAL A 83 -1.30 -10.76 34.03
CA VAL A 83 -1.49 -11.98 33.25
C VAL A 83 -0.62 -11.94 32.00
N CYS A 84 0.12 -13.02 31.75
CA CYS A 84 1.00 -13.10 30.58
C CYS A 84 0.19 -13.02 29.28
N PRO A 85 0.49 -12.08 28.35
CA PRO A 85 -0.27 -11.92 27.11
C PRO A 85 -0.11 -13.08 26.13
N TYR A 86 0.94 -13.90 26.27
CA TYR A 86 1.17 -15.06 25.39
C TYR A 86 0.48 -16.35 25.84
N CYS A 87 0.45 -16.63 27.15
CA CYS A 87 -0.01 -17.92 27.66
C CYS A 87 -1.16 -17.83 28.67
N GLY A 88 -1.63 -16.63 29.00
CA GLY A 88 -2.74 -16.41 29.93
C GLY A 88 -2.44 -16.76 31.39
N LYS A 89 -1.22 -17.19 31.74
CA LYS A 89 -0.88 -17.52 33.13
C LYS A 89 -0.71 -16.26 33.98
N SER A 90 -1.28 -16.28 35.17
CA SER A 90 -1.13 -15.24 36.19
C SER A 90 0.33 -15.15 36.65
N LEU A 91 0.83 -13.94 36.78
CA LEU A 91 2.16 -13.60 37.28
C LEU A 91 2.05 -13.23 38.76
N LYS A 92 3.04 -13.61 39.56
CA LYS A 92 3.08 -13.29 41.01
C LYS A 92 2.99 -11.77 41.27
N LYS A 93 3.57 -10.96 40.39
CA LYS A 93 3.50 -9.49 40.43
C LYS A 93 3.45 -8.95 39.00
N LYS A 94 2.79 -7.81 38.80
CA LYS A 94 2.79 -7.11 37.51
C LYS A 94 4.20 -6.60 37.20
N PRO A 95 4.78 -6.95 36.05
CA PRO A 95 6.07 -6.41 35.62
C PRO A 95 6.05 -4.87 35.51
N LEU A 96 7.16 -4.23 35.91
CA LEU A 96 7.37 -2.79 35.78
C LEU A 96 8.29 -2.42 34.59
N LYS A 97 9.05 -3.40 34.10
CA LYS A 97 9.97 -3.30 32.96
C LYS A 97 9.83 -4.57 32.13
N LYS A 98 10.37 -4.57 30.91
CA LYS A 98 10.46 -5.75 30.04
C LYS A 98 11.00 -6.96 30.82
N THR A 99 10.29 -8.09 30.78
CA THR A 99 10.66 -9.31 31.53
C THR A 99 10.20 -10.57 30.81
N LYS A 100 10.85 -11.72 31.06
CA LYS A 100 10.41 -13.02 30.54
C LYS A 100 9.32 -13.63 31.42
N CYS A 101 8.33 -14.26 30.79
CA CYS A 101 7.32 -15.03 31.49
C CYS A 101 7.96 -16.26 32.17
N PRO A 102 7.72 -16.53 33.46
CA PRO A 102 8.26 -17.71 34.13
C PRO A 102 7.70 -19.04 33.57
N ALA A 103 6.54 -19.00 32.90
CA ALA A 103 5.87 -20.20 32.41
C ALA A 103 6.17 -20.52 30.94
N CYS A 104 5.99 -19.58 30.02
CA CYS A 104 6.24 -19.80 28.59
C CYS A 104 7.58 -19.25 28.10
N ARG A 105 8.32 -18.52 28.93
CA ARG A 105 9.63 -17.90 28.62
C ARG A 105 9.62 -16.83 27.53
N ASN A 106 8.48 -16.48 26.95
CA ASN A 106 8.33 -15.34 26.03
C ASN A 106 8.59 -14.02 26.76
N GLU A 107 9.13 -13.03 26.03
CA GLU A 107 9.35 -11.68 26.55
C GLU A 107 8.03 -10.92 26.61
N ILE A 108 7.74 -10.31 27.75
CA ILE A 108 6.55 -9.49 27.97
C ILE A 108 7.00 -8.04 27.96
N GLN A 109 6.39 -7.25 27.10
CA GLN A 109 6.62 -5.82 26.99
C GLN A 109 5.64 -5.08 27.91
N VAL A 110 6.07 -3.95 28.46
CA VAL A 110 5.29 -3.13 29.39
C VAL A 110 5.17 -1.73 28.78
N MET A 111 3.98 -1.37 28.32
CA MET A 111 3.72 -0.11 27.61
C MET A 111 2.63 0.69 28.31
N ARG A 112 2.56 1.99 28.03
CA ARG A 112 1.42 2.83 28.39
C ARG A 112 0.45 2.81 27.21
N ARG A 113 -0.81 2.51 27.47
CA ARG A 113 -1.85 2.45 26.46
C ARG A 113 -2.36 3.86 26.15
N PRO A 114 -2.36 4.30 24.87
CA PRO A 114 -2.87 5.62 24.47
C PRO A 114 -4.32 5.86 24.88
N ALA A 115 -5.20 4.88 24.65
CA ALA A 115 -6.64 5.02 24.88
C ALA A 115 -7.06 5.49 26.29
N ASP A 116 -6.34 5.07 27.34
CA ASP A 116 -6.70 5.34 28.73
C ASP A 116 -5.52 5.69 29.64
N GLY A 117 -4.30 5.75 29.09
CA GLY A 117 -3.08 6.00 29.82
C GLY A 117 -2.66 4.89 30.79
N LEU A 118 -3.31 3.72 30.79
CA LEU A 118 -2.99 2.63 31.70
C LEU A 118 -1.74 1.88 31.27
N ARG A 119 -0.99 1.35 32.25
CA ARG A 119 0.13 0.44 31.98
C ARG A 119 -0.43 -0.93 31.61
N VAL A 120 -0.05 -1.46 30.46
CA VAL A 120 -0.51 -2.77 29.96
C VAL A 120 0.66 -3.70 29.67
N LEU A 121 0.41 -5.00 29.79
CA LEU A 121 1.32 -6.06 29.36
C LEU A 121 0.94 -6.49 27.94
N VAL A 122 1.88 -6.40 27.01
CA VAL A 122 1.63 -6.64 25.59
C VAL A 122 2.62 -7.64 24.99
N THR A 123 2.20 -8.25 23.88
CA THR A 123 3.09 -9.01 23.00
C THR A 123 3.90 -8.05 22.13
N ASP A 124 4.95 -8.55 21.48
CA ASP A 124 5.73 -7.74 20.53
C ASP A 124 4.87 -7.23 19.36
N GLU A 125 3.91 -8.02 18.86
CA GLU A 125 3.00 -7.60 17.78
C GLU A 125 2.09 -6.44 18.23
N GLN A 126 1.59 -6.52 19.47
CA GLN A 126 0.77 -5.46 20.07
C GLN A 126 1.56 -4.19 20.40
N VAL A 127 2.90 -4.24 20.42
CA VAL A 127 3.72 -3.02 20.58
C VAL A 127 3.57 -2.14 19.35
N GLU A 128 3.64 -2.72 18.15
CA GLU A 128 3.49 -1.98 16.88
C GLU A 128 2.13 -1.27 16.84
N ASP A 129 1.05 -1.98 17.20
CA ASP A 129 -0.29 -1.40 17.27
C ASP A 129 -0.39 -0.23 18.29
N LEU A 130 0.27 -0.36 19.44
CA LEU A 130 0.27 0.69 20.47
C LEU A 130 1.11 1.91 20.05
N GLU A 131 2.21 1.70 19.32
CA GLU A 131 3.01 2.79 18.75
C GLU A 131 2.21 3.55 17.70
N ILE A 132 1.47 2.85 16.84
CA ILE A 132 0.52 3.45 15.91
C ILE A 132 -0.56 4.24 16.64
N GLN A 133 -1.18 3.68 17.68
CA GLN A 133 -2.17 4.41 18.47
C GLN A 133 -1.59 5.65 19.16
N ALA A 134 -0.34 5.58 19.63
CA ALA A 134 0.33 6.72 20.25
C ALA A 134 0.63 7.82 19.22
N PHE A 135 1.00 7.44 17.99
CA PHE A 135 1.19 8.34 16.87
C PHE A 135 -0.11 9.08 16.50
N VAL A 136 -1.25 8.36 16.50
CA VAL A 136 -2.58 8.96 16.30
C VAL A 136 -2.96 9.87 17.47
N GLU A 137 -2.81 9.43 18.72
CA GLU A 137 -3.12 10.24 19.92
C GLU A 137 -2.32 11.55 19.95
N ALA A 138 -1.07 11.53 19.48
CA ALA A 138 -0.21 12.70 19.40
C ALA A 138 -0.62 13.71 18.30
N GLY A 139 -1.58 13.35 17.43
CA GLY A 139 -2.00 14.18 16.29
C GLY A 139 -1.02 14.19 15.12
N GLU A 140 0.01 13.33 15.13
CA GLU A 140 0.97 13.24 14.02
C GLU A 140 0.34 12.60 12.78
N TYR A 141 -0.73 11.81 12.94
CA TYR A 141 -1.47 11.22 11.83
C TYR A 141 -2.18 12.26 10.97
N ASP A 142 -2.90 13.21 11.58
CA ASP A 142 -3.57 14.29 10.84
C ASP A 142 -2.57 15.12 10.03
N LYS A 143 -1.40 15.37 10.63
CA LYS A 143 -0.29 16.08 10.00
C LYS A 143 0.34 15.28 8.85
N GLN A 144 0.49 13.96 9.00
CA GLN A 144 0.94 13.06 7.93
C GLN A 144 -0.02 13.13 6.73
N ILE A 145 -1.33 12.97 6.97
CA ILE A 145 -2.35 13.02 5.91
C ILE A 145 -2.36 14.39 5.22
N TRP A 146 -2.28 15.49 5.99
CA TRP A 146 -2.17 16.83 5.43
C TRP A 146 -0.92 16.99 4.53
N LEU A 147 0.25 16.56 5.00
CA LEU A 147 1.49 16.61 4.22
C LEU A 147 1.41 15.77 2.94
N LEU A 148 0.80 14.59 3.01
CA LEU A 148 0.58 13.70 1.86
C LEU A 148 -0.29 14.38 0.80
N LYS A 149 -1.43 14.97 1.20
CA LYS A 149 -2.31 15.74 0.30
C LYS A 149 -1.56 16.89 -0.37
N GLU A 150 -0.83 17.70 0.41
CA GLU A 150 -0.06 18.81 -0.12
C GLU A 150 1.04 18.37 -1.11
N ARG A 151 1.67 17.22 -0.86
CA ARG A 151 2.65 16.64 -1.79
C ARG A 151 2.00 16.16 -3.08
N MET A 152 0.87 15.46 -3.01
CA MET A 152 0.15 14.99 -4.20
C MET A 152 -0.37 16.15 -5.05
N LYS A 153 -0.84 17.24 -4.42
CA LYS A 153 -1.18 18.49 -5.13
C LYS A 153 0.00 19.07 -5.91
N LYS A 154 1.20 19.04 -5.33
CA LYS A 154 2.42 19.54 -6.01
C LYS A 154 2.81 18.66 -7.20
N ILE A 155 2.76 17.34 -7.06
CA ILE A 155 3.00 16.39 -8.16
C ILE A 155 1.99 16.62 -9.29
N ARG A 156 0.72 16.79 -8.93
CA ARG A 156 -0.33 17.10 -9.90
C ARG A 156 -0.07 18.43 -10.62
N ALA A 157 0.27 19.47 -9.87
CA ALA A 157 0.54 20.80 -10.41
C ALA A 157 1.80 20.86 -11.29
N SER A 158 2.77 19.96 -11.10
CA SER A 158 3.95 19.87 -11.99
C SER A 158 3.63 19.24 -13.34
N GLY A 159 2.48 18.58 -13.50
CA GLY A 159 2.11 17.86 -14.72
C GLY A 159 2.90 16.55 -14.93
N GLU A 160 3.62 16.10 -13.90
CA GLU A 160 4.32 14.81 -13.93
C GLU A 160 3.33 13.66 -14.08
N GLN A 161 3.64 12.76 -15.02
CA GLN A 161 2.84 11.55 -15.25
C GLN A 161 3.22 10.41 -14.31
N PHE A 162 4.36 10.55 -13.61
CA PHE A 162 4.91 9.54 -12.75
C PHE A 162 5.51 10.18 -11.50
N TRP A 163 5.44 9.46 -10.39
CA TRP A 163 6.13 9.81 -9.15
C TRP A 163 6.67 8.56 -8.48
N ARG A 164 7.56 8.74 -7.51
CA ARG A 164 8.22 7.66 -6.79
C ARG A 164 7.74 7.62 -5.35
N CYS A 165 7.38 6.44 -4.86
CA CYS A 165 7.05 6.25 -3.45
C CYS A 165 8.32 6.25 -2.60
N ASP A 166 8.54 7.22 -1.72
CA ASP A 166 9.50 7.06 -0.64
C ASP A 166 8.77 6.51 0.58
N ALA A 167 8.89 5.21 0.85
CA ALA A 167 8.30 4.57 2.03
C ALA A 167 8.83 5.06 3.40
N GLY A 168 9.83 5.96 3.43
CA GLY A 168 10.43 6.42 4.68
C GLY A 168 11.19 5.32 5.39
N ILE A 169 12.10 4.63 4.69
CA ILE A 169 12.83 3.46 5.22
C ILE A 169 13.63 3.73 6.50
N ASP A 170 13.91 5.00 6.79
CA ASP A 170 14.63 5.45 7.97
C ASP A 170 13.72 5.60 9.21
N ALA A 171 12.40 5.36 9.08
CA ALA A 171 11.49 5.41 10.22
C ALA A 171 11.79 4.29 11.22
N GLN A 172 11.50 4.60 12.48
CA GLN A 172 11.49 3.60 13.54
C GLN A 172 10.38 2.55 13.33
N VAL A 173 9.25 2.97 12.74
CA VAL A 173 8.10 2.12 12.42
C VAL A 173 7.76 2.35 10.94
N VAL A 174 8.06 1.37 10.10
CA VAL A 174 7.68 1.39 8.68
C VAL A 174 6.72 0.21 8.47
N PRO A 175 5.44 0.45 8.14
CA PRO A 175 4.56 -0.62 7.71
C PRO A 175 5.23 -1.41 6.58
N TYR A 176 5.13 -2.73 6.63
CA TYR A 176 5.84 -3.57 5.67
C TYR A 176 5.41 -3.32 4.23
N GLU A 177 4.12 -3.05 4.04
CA GLU A 177 3.53 -2.69 2.76
C GLU A 177 4.22 -1.43 2.21
N ALA A 178 4.50 -0.45 3.07
CA ALA A 178 5.23 0.75 2.69
C ALA A 178 6.61 0.37 2.18
N LEU A 179 7.34 -0.46 2.93
CA LEU A 179 8.67 -0.87 2.52
C LEU A 179 8.68 -1.57 1.14
N CYS A 180 7.73 -2.47 0.88
CA CYS A 180 7.63 -3.13 -0.43
C CYS A 180 7.46 -2.14 -1.58
N MET A 181 6.79 -1.02 -1.30
CA MET A 181 6.54 0.07 -2.23
C MET A 181 7.67 1.10 -2.32
N HIS A 182 8.68 1.04 -1.44
CA HIS A 182 9.80 1.97 -1.48
C HIS A 182 10.44 1.96 -2.88
N GLY A 183 10.39 3.14 -3.49
CA GLY A 183 10.86 3.56 -4.81
C GLY A 183 10.21 2.90 -5.99
N LYS A 184 9.04 2.30 -5.77
CA LYS A 184 8.13 2.03 -6.86
C LYS A 184 7.84 3.35 -7.57
N VAL A 185 8.05 3.36 -8.89
CA VAL A 185 7.59 4.41 -9.79
C VAL A 185 6.14 4.09 -10.14
N VAL A 186 5.28 5.08 -9.98
CA VAL A 186 3.84 4.96 -10.01
C VAL A 186 3.31 5.94 -11.06
N ALA A 187 2.43 5.48 -11.93
CA ALA A 187 1.76 6.33 -12.91
C ALA A 187 0.57 7.04 -12.25
N VAL A 188 0.40 8.33 -12.54
CA VAL A 188 -0.74 9.12 -12.04
C VAL A 188 -2.06 8.55 -12.58
N GLY A 189 -3.04 8.38 -11.69
CA GLY A 189 -4.36 7.83 -11.98
C GLY A 189 -4.41 6.30 -12.14
N SER A 190 -3.29 5.60 -11.95
CA SER A 190 -3.27 4.14 -12.12
C SER A 190 -3.83 3.41 -10.88
N PRO A 191 -4.33 2.16 -11.03
CA PRO A 191 -4.74 1.35 -9.87
C PRO A 191 -3.62 1.14 -8.85
N GLU A 192 -2.37 1.07 -9.30
CA GLU A 192 -1.19 0.98 -8.44
C GLU A 192 -0.96 2.26 -7.64
N GLU A 193 -1.37 3.42 -8.15
CA GLU A 193 -1.34 4.68 -7.40
C GLU A 193 -2.23 4.61 -6.17
N LEU A 194 -3.45 4.10 -6.35
CA LEU A 194 -4.39 3.92 -5.26
C LEU A 194 -3.85 2.96 -4.19
N GLU A 195 -3.20 1.87 -4.62
CA GLU A 195 -2.53 0.93 -3.72
C GLU A 195 -1.44 1.63 -2.89
N VAL A 196 -0.58 2.43 -3.52
CA VAL A 196 0.48 3.16 -2.82
C VAL A 196 -0.09 4.23 -1.89
N LEU A 197 -1.09 4.99 -2.33
CA LEU A 197 -1.74 6.01 -1.50
C LEU A 197 -2.43 5.39 -0.29
N THR A 198 -3.02 4.20 -0.42
CA THR A 198 -3.57 3.44 0.71
C THR A 198 -2.52 3.17 1.77
N ILE A 199 -1.33 2.76 1.31
CA ILE A 199 -0.20 2.45 2.19
C ILE A 199 0.39 3.71 2.82
N LEU A 200 0.58 4.79 2.05
CA LEU A 200 1.09 6.07 2.57
C LEU A 200 0.10 6.76 3.50
N SER A 201 -1.19 6.43 3.39
CA SER A 201 -2.23 6.90 4.31
C SER A 201 -2.34 6.04 5.56
N ALA A 202 -1.60 4.93 5.69
CA ALA A 202 -1.63 4.13 6.90
C ALA A 202 -1.00 4.90 8.09
N PRO A 203 -1.62 4.88 9.28
CA PRO A 203 -1.04 5.46 10.48
C PRO A 203 0.38 4.96 10.77
N GLY A 204 1.28 5.91 11.03
CA GLY A 204 2.70 5.60 11.29
C GLY A 204 3.55 5.44 10.02
N CYS A 205 2.96 5.47 8.82
CA CYS A 205 3.74 5.55 7.59
C CYS A 205 4.30 6.96 7.40
N ILE A 206 5.59 7.15 7.62
CA ILE A 206 6.23 8.46 7.38
C ILE A 206 6.63 8.67 5.91
N GLY A 207 6.28 7.73 5.03
CA GLY A 207 6.61 7.78 3.63
C GLY A 207 5.92 8.94 2.89
N MET A 208 6.50 9.37 1.79
CA MET A 208 6.02 10.49 0.98
C MET A 208 6.20 10.21 -0.52
N PRO A 209 5.33 10.77 -1.36
CA PRO A 209 5.53 10.74 -2.80
C PRO A 209 6.61 11.76 -3.20
N VAL A 210 7.52 11.34 -4.09
CA VAL A 210 8.68 12.11 -4.54
C VAL A 210 8.61 12.30 -6.06
N GLN A 211 8.79 13.53 -6.52
CA GLN A 211 8.86 13.87 -7.95
C GLN A 211 10.09 13.22 -8.60
N ILE A 212 9.96 12.78 -9.85
CA ILE A 212 11.04 12.11 -10.58
C ILE A 212 11.95 13.13 -11.29
N GLN A 213 11.45 14.33 -11.58
CA GLN A 213 12.22 15.33 -12.31
C GLN A 213 13.01 16.27 -11.38
N GLY A 214 14.32 16.36 -11.61
CA GLY A 214 15.14 17.48 -11.12
C GLY A 214 16.46 17.09 -10.46
N ASP A 215 16.57 15.89 -9.88
CA ASP A 215 17.82 15.41 -9.30
C ASP A 215 18.60 14.64 -10.36
N ARG A 216 19.48 15.32 -11.12
CA ARG A 216 20.34 14.74 -12.17
C ARG A 216 21.32 13.66 -11.66
N GLY A 217 21.21 13.24 -10.40
CA GLY A 217 22.04 12.21 -9.78
C GLY A 217 21.26 10.98 -9.28
N PHE A 218 19.94 10.91 -9.47
CA PHE A 218 19.16 9.78 -8.97
C PHE A 218 18.33 9.15 -10.09
N ASP A 219 18.92 8.18 -10.77
CA ASP A 219 18.24 7.38 -11.78
C ASP A 219 17.29 6.39 -11.08
N PRO A 220 15.99 6.33 -11.39
CA PRO A 220 15.10 5.29 -10.87
C PRO A 220 15.51 3.86 -11.30
N MET A 221 16.46 3.72 -12.24
CA MET A 221 17.16 2.48 -12.58
C MET A 221 18.50 2.30 -11.86
N ASP A 222 18.80 3.12 -10.84
CA ASP A 222 20.04 3.03 -10.09
C ASP A 222 20.19 1.65 -9.45
N GLU A 223 21.21 0.91 -9.86
CA GLU A 223 21.56 -0.40 -9.30
C GLU A 223 21.70 -0.33 -7.77
N ILE A 224 22.12 0.83 -7.24
CA ILE A 224 22.19 1.09 -5.80
C ILE A 224 20.80 0.96 -5.18
N TYR A 225 19.77 1.43 -5.86
CA TYR A 225 18.41 1.42 -5.37
C TYR A 225 17.76 0.03 -5.38
N ALA A 226 17.96 -0.71 -6.48
CA ALA A 226 17.57 -2.12 -6.54
C ALA A 226 18.30 -2.96 -5.48
N SER A 227 19.60 -2.67 -5.26
CA SER A 227 20.40 -3.30 -4.22
C SER A 227 19.88 -2.98 -2.81
N GLN A 228 19.53 -1.72 -2.51
CA GLN A 228 18.96 -1.33 -1.22
C GLN A 228 17.63 -2.03 -0.94
N ARG A 229 16.74 -2.12 -1.94
CA ARG A 229 15.48 -2.87 -1.81
C ARG A 229 15.72 -4.35 -1.54
N TYR A 230 16.66 -4.96 -2.26
CA TYR A 230 17.05 -6.36 -2.08
C TYR A 230 17.64 -6.59 -0.69
N GLU A 231 18.63 -5.79 -0.29
CA GLU A 231 19.30 -5.89 1.01
C GLU A 231 18.29 -5.75 2.15
N ARG A 232 17.38 -4.78 2.06
CA ARG A 232 16.38 -4.55 3.10
C ARG A 232 15.33 -5.66 3.17
N ALA A 233 14.87 -6.17 2.02
CA ALA A 233 13.98 -7.33 1.97
C ALA A 233 14.65 -8.57 2.59
N LEU A 234 15.95 -8.76 2.33
CA LEU A 234 16.73 -9.84 2.90
C LEU A 234 16.91 -9.71 4.42
N GLU A 235 17.28 -8.52 4.90
CA GLU A 235 17.41 -8.22 6.34
C GLU A 235 16.13 -8.55 7.10
N ILE A 236 14.99 -8.13 6.55
CA ILE A 236 13.70 -8.37 7.20
C ILE A 236 13.35 -9.84 7.20
N LEU A 237 13.55 -10.56 6.10
CA LEU A 237 13.39 -12.01 6.05
C LEU A 237 14.23 -12.74 7.11
N GLN A 238 15.43 -12.23 7.40
CA GLN A 238 16.30 -12.76 8.44
C GLN A 238 15.82 -12.42 9.85
N CYS A 239 15.33 -11.20 10.06
CA CYS A 239 14.81 -10.71 11.34
C CYS A 239 13.42 -11.23 11.70
N LEU A 240 12.67 -11.77 10.72
CA LEU A 240 11.33 -12.30 10.96
C LEU A 240 11.33 -13.37 12.07
N PRO A 241 10.40 -13.28 13.05
CA PRO A 241 10.25 -14.32 14.04
C PRO A 241 9.90 -15.64 13.36
N LYS A 242 10.30 -16.77 13.96
CA LYS A 242 10.07 -18.11 13.38
C LYS A 242 8.60 -18.35 13.01
N SER A 243 7.67 -17.80 13.79
CA SER A 243 6.23 -17.86 13.52
C SER A 243 5.81 -17.22 12.20
N ARG A 244 6.54 -16.19 11.75
CA ARG A 244 6.25 -15.43 10.53
C ARG A 244 7.10 -15.82 9.32
N LYS A 245 8.04 -16.78 9.45
CA LYS A 245 8.90 -17.17 8.30
C LYS A 245 8.13 -17.80 7.14
N ASN A 246 6.94 -18.35 7.37
CA ASN A 246 6.12 -18.98 6.33
C ASN A 246 4.84 -18.19 6.01
N SER A 247 4.67 -16.99 6.57
CA SER A 247 3.51 -16.15 6.27
C SER A 247 3.54 -15.67 4.82
N GLU A 248 2.39 -15.22 4.32
CA GLU A 248 2.26 -14.60 2.99
C GLU A 248 3.25 -13.44 2.81
N TYR A 249 3.47 -12.67 3.88
CA TYR A 249 4.50 -11.64 4.01
C TYR A 249 5.91 -12.15 3.63
N ALA A 250 6.35 -13.25 4.24
CA ALA A 250 7.67 -13.80 3.97
C ALA A 250 7.78 -14.33 2.53
N GLN A 251 6.66 -14.76 1.93
CA GLN A 251 6.61 -15.17 0.53
C GLN A 251 6.75 -13.97 -0.41
N LYS A 252 6.07 -12.85 -0.14
CA LYS A 252 6.19 -11.61 -0.93
C LYS A 252 7.62 -11.06 -0.89
N LEU A 253 8.25 -11.02 0.30
CA LEU A 253 9.67 -10.63 0.41
C LEU A 253 10.59 -11.55 -0.39
N ARG A 254 10.36 -12.87 -0.37
CA ARG A 254 11.17 -13.82 -1.17
C ARG A 254 11.04 -13.56 -2.67
N ARG A 255 9.84 -13.23 -3.16
CA ARG A 255 9.66 -12.87 -4.58
C ARG A 255 10.43 -11.61 -4.97
N MET A 256 10.64 -10.67 -4.04
CA MET A 256 11.50 -9.50 -4.28
C MET A 256 12.98 -9.86 -4.39
N LEU A 257 13.40 -11.01 -3.85
CA LEU A 257 14.78 -11.48 -3.89
C LEU A 257 15.09 -12.37 -5.12
N GLY A 258 14.09 -12.73 -5.93
CA GLY A 258 14.24 -13.68 -7.05
C GLY A 258 13.95 -15.11 -6.64
#